data_AF-B6EH14-F1
#
_entry.id   AF-B6EH14-F1
#
_cell.length_a   1.000
_cell.length_b   1.000
_cell.length_c   1.000
_cell.angle_alpha   90.00
_cell.angle_beta   90.00
_cell.angle_gamma   90.00
#
_symmetry.space_group_name_H-M   'P 1'
#
loop_
_entity.id
_entity.type
_entity.pdbx_description
1 polymer ?
#
loop_
_entity_poly.entity_id
_entity_poly.type
_entity_poly.pdbx_seq_one_letter_code
_entity_poly.pdbx_strand_id
1 'polypeptide(L)'
;MAKFDYRIVEKRNAWAAEITRQVTSRRTVVSKRQLGFESEAEAVEWAQKELVEFAKTQAVRNDRKADQRSEKEEMIARKKEKSAAQKAEYEAARDAKEDESEYDYDEE
;
A
#
# COMPACT_ATOMS: atom_id res chain seq x y z
N MET A 1 5.12 -18.81 -3.00
CA MET A 1 5.06 -18.28 -4.37
C MET A 1 5.81 -16.96 -4.41
N ALA A 2 6.78 -16.79 -5.30
CA ALA A 2 7.45 -15.50 -5.49
C ALA A 2 6.47 -14.46 -6.09
N LYS A 3 6.60 -13.17 -5.72
CA LYS A 3 5.72 -12.10 -6.21
C LYS A 3 5.85 -11.88 -7.72
N PHE A 4 7.04 -12.11 -8.25
CA PHE A 4 7.36 -12.09 -9.66
C PHE A 4 7.91 -13.43 -10.09
N ASP A 5 7.67 -13.75 -11.34
CA ASP A 5 8.18 -14.92 -12.04
C ASP A 5 8.41 -14.56 -13.51
N TYR A 6 8.94 -15.47 -14.31
CA TYR A 6 9.07 -15.28 -15.75
C TYR A 6 8.51 -16.46 -16.54
N ARG A 7 8.12 -16.18 -17.77
CA ARG A 7 7.72 -17.17 -18.76
C ARG A 7 8.50 -16.95 -20.04
N ILE A 8 9.02 -18.02 -20.60
CA ILE A 8 9.59 -18.02 -21.94
C ILE A 8 8.57 -18.60 -22.92
N VAL A 9 8.45 -17.97 -24.09
CA VAL A 9 7.51 -18.36 -25.14
C VAL A 9 8.23 -18.35 -26.47
N GLU A 10 8.24 -19.50 -27.15
CA GLU A 10 8.70 -19.58 -28.53
C GLU A 10 7.69 -18.93 -29.49
N LYS A 11 8.19 -18.15 -30.45
CA LYS A 11 7.41 -17.38 -31.41
C LYS A 11 7.99 -17.54 -32.81
N ARG A 12 7.35 -18.36 -33.64
CA ARG A 12 7.71 -18.64 -35.05
C ARG A 12 9.18 -19.04 -35.22
N ASN A 13 10.11 -18.08 -35.21
CA ASN A 13 11.56 -18.24 -35.37
C ASN A 13 12.37 -17.45 -34.33
N ALA A 14 11.75 -17.05 -33.21
CA ALA A 14 12.40 -16.25 -32.17
C ALA A 14 11.81 -16.58 -30.79
N TRP A 15 12.51 -16.16 -29.76
CA TRP A 15 12.10 -16.34 -28.38
C TRP A 15 11.58 -15.05 -27.77
N ALA A 16 10.66 -15.19 -26.82
CA ALA A 16 10.07 -14.11 -26.05
C ALA A 16 10.17 -14.40 -24.56
N ALA A 17 10.54 -13.40 -23.78
CA ALA A 17 10.54 -13.46 -22.33
C ALA A 17 9.50 -12.50 -21.74
N GLU A 18 8.68 -13.01 -20.83
CA GLU A 18 7.61 -12.27 -20.16
C GLU A 18 7.84 -12.32 -18.65
N ILE A 19 8.06 -11.16 -18.02
CA ILE A 19 8.05 -11.03 -16.56
C ILE A 19 6.61 -10.95 -16.10
N THR A 20 6.22 -11.87 -15.24
CA THR A 20 4.88 -11.95 -14.66
C THR A 20 4.89 -11.51 -13.19
N ARG A 21 3.78 -10.94 -12.74
CA ARG A 21 3.58 -10.51 -11.35
C ARG A 21 2.26 -11.03 -10.84
N GLN A 22 2.30 -11.66 -9.67
CA GLN A 22 1.09 -12.01 -8.95
C GLN A 22 0.50 -10.74 -8.31
N VAL A 23 -0.61 -10.23 -8.84
CA VAL A 23 -1.26 -9.01 -8.32
C VAL A 23 -2.13 -9.35 -7.12
N THR A 24 -2.89 -10.44 -7.21
CA THR A 24 -3.69 -11.02 -6.11
C THR A 24 -3.48 -12.52 -6.07
N SER A 25 -3.98 -13.21 -5.04
CA SER A 25 -3.84 -14.67 -4.91
C SER A 25 -4.35 -15.43 -6.14
N ARG A 26 -5.35 -14.89 -6.85
CA ARG A 26 -6.00 -15.52 -8.01
C ARG A 26 -5.60 -14.91 -9.36
N ARG A 27 -4.77 -13.86 -9.39
CA ARG A 27 -4.50 -13.10 -10.63
C ARG A 27 -3.01 -12.80 -10.81
N THR A 28 -2.49 -13.24 -11.94
CA THR A 28 -1.13 -12.96 -12.43
C THR A 28 -1.21 -12.18 -13.74
N VAL A 29 -0.36 -11.16 -13.89
CA VAL A 29 -0.32 -10.30 -15.09
C VAL A 29 1.11 -10.18 -15.60
N VAL A 30 1.27 -9.99 -16.91
CA VAL A 30 2.57 -9.66 -17.52
C VAL A 30 2.91 -8.20 -17.21
N SER A 31 4.06 -7.97 -16.59
CA SER A 31 4.55 -6.64 -16.21
C SER A 31 5.53 -6.06 -17.23
N LYS A 32 6.35 -6.92 -17.85
CA LYS A 32 7.30 -6.53 -18.90
C LYS A 32 7.48 -7.69 -19.86
N ARG A 33 7.63 -7.40 -21.15
CA ARG A 33 7.91 -8.41 -22.17
C ARG A 33 9.02 -7.93 -23.07
N GLN A 34 9.90 -8.83 -23.46
CA GLN A 34 10.84 -8.65 -24.55
C GLN A 34 10.69 -9.77 -25.57
N LEU A 35 10.78 -9.41 -26.85
CA LEU A 35 10.60 -10.28 -28.00
C LEU A 35 11.87 -10.28 -28.85
N GLY A 36 12.06 -11.31 -29.67
CA GLY A 36 13.07 -11.31 -30.72
C GLY A 36 14.45 -11.84 -30.27
N PHE A 37 14.49 -12.64 -29.22
CA PHE A 37 15.73 -13.35 -28.84
C PHE A 37 16.03 -14.46 -29.84
N GLU A 38 17.32 -14.69 -30.12
CA GLU A 38 17.75 -15.73 -31.06
C GLU A 38 17.66 -17.12 -30.40
N SER A 39 17.90 -17.18 -29.09
CA SER A 39 17.84 -18.42 -28.32
C SER A 39 16.99 -18.30 -27.04
N GLU A 40 16.55 -19.46 -26.54
CA GLU A 40 15.89 -19.56 -25.24
C GLU A 40 16.81 -19.10 -24.11
N ALA A 41 18.11 -19.42 -24.19
CA ALA A 41 19.10 -19.07 -23.17
C ALA A 41 19.23 -17.56 -23.00
N GLU A 42 19.32 -16.80 -24.10
CA GLU A 42 19.35 -15.33 -24.06
C GLU A 42 18.07 -14.75 -23.44
N ALA A 43 16.91 -15.34 -23.77
CA ALA A 43 15.64 -14.93 -23.21
C ALA A 43 15.56 -15.19 -21.70
N VAL A 44 16.11 -16.32 -21.22
CA VAL A 44 16.20 -16.69 -19.80
C VAL A 44 17.14 -15.75 -19.05
N GLU A 45 18.35 -15.51 -19.57
CA GLU A 45 19.31 -14.60 -18.93
C GLU A 45 18.74 -13.20 -18.77
N TRP A 46 18.10 -12.69 -19.82
CA TRP A 46 17.40 -11.41 -19.76
C TRP A 46 16.31 -11.42 -18.69
N ALA A 47 15.49 -12.47 -18.64
CA ALA A 47 14.39 -12.58 -17.68
C ALA A 47 14.89 -12.63 -16.23
N GLN A 48 15.97 -13.37 -15.95
CA GLN A 48 16.56 -13.47 -14.63
C GLN A 48 17.15 -12.14 -14.16
N LYS A 49 17.87 -11.43 -15.04
CA LYS A 49 18.39 -10.10 -14.75
C LYS A 49 17.27 -9.12 -14.40
N GLU A 50 16.21 -9.12 -15.19
CA GLU A 50 15.05 -8.26 -14.95
C GLU A 50 14.32 -8.63 -13.66
N LEU A 51 14.18 -9.91 -13.32
CA LEU A 51 13.55 -10.34 -12.06
C LEU A 51 14.25 -9.74 -10.83
N VAL A 52 15.58 -9.74 -10.83
CA VAL A 52 16.37 -9.14 -9.74
C VAL A 52 16.06 -7.64 -9.61
N GLU A 53 15.96 -6.94 -10.73
CA GLU A 53 15.63 -5.51 -10.76
C GLU A 53 14.20 -5.22 -10.27
N PHE A 54 13.23 -6.05 -10.68
CA PHE A 54 11.85 -5.96 -10.19
C PHE A 54 11.75 -6.18 -8.69
N ALA A 55 12.50 -7.14 -8.14
CA ALA A 55 12.53 -7.43 -6.71
C ALA A 55 13.11 -6.23 -5.92
N LYS A 56 14.26 -5.69 -6.36
CA LYS A 56 14.87 -4.49 -5.76
C LYS A 56 13.92 -3.30 -5.78
N THR A 57 13.31 -3.03 -6.92
CA THR A 57 12.40 -1.89 -7.05
C THR A 57 11.14 -2.07 -6.19
N GLN A 58 10.65 -3.29 -5.99
CA GLN A 58 9.54 -3.51 -5.04
C GLN A 58 9.98 -3.32 -3.59
N ALA A 59 11.16 -3.78 -3.18
CA ALA A 59 11.66 -3.58 -1.82
C ALA A 59 11.68 -2.08 -1.47
N VAL A 60 12.34 -1.28 -2.31
CA VAL A 60 12.41 0.19 -2.13
C VAL A 60 11.02 0.84 -2.08
N ARG A 61 10.07 0.38 -2.91
CA ARG A 61 8.70 0.91 -2.88
C ARG A 61 7.94 0.49 -1.64
N ASN A 62 8.17 -0.71 -1.12
CA ASN A 62 7.53 -1.21 0.09
C ASN A 62 8.03 -0.46 1.32
N ASP A 63 9.34 -0.20 1.41
CA ASP A 63 9.95 0.54 2.51
C ASP A 63 9.38 1.97 2.56
N ARG A 64 9.41 2.68 1.43
CA ARG A 64 8.79 4.02 1.32
C ARG A 64 7.30 4.02 1.69
N LYS A 65 6.57 2.95 1.39
CA LYS A 65 5.15 2.80 1.74
C LYS A 65 4.94 2.41 3.20
N ALA A 66 5.92 1.79 3.85
CA ALA A 66 5.90 1.54 5.28
C ALA A 66 6.05 2.87 6.04
N ASP A 67 7.04 3.68 5.66
CA ASP A 67 7.28 5.00 6.29
C ASP A 67 6.06 5.93 6.15
N GLN A 68 5.46 5.99 4.97
CA GLN A 68 4.23 6.78 4.76
C GLN A 68 3.04 6.28 5.60
N ARG A 69 3.00 4.99 5.96
CA ARG A 69 1.93 4.45 6.79
C ARG A 69 2.13 4.84 8.25
N SER A 70 3.35 4.74 8.79
CA SER A 70 3.61 5.17 10.16
C SER A 70 3.31 6.64 10.36
N GLU A 71 3.78 7.52 9.45
CA GLU A 71 3.48 8.96 9.52
C GLU A 71 1.96 9.22 9.48
N LYS A 72 1.24 8.50 8.61
CA LYS A 72 -0.22 8.65 8.51
C LYS A 72 -0.94 8.14 9.76
N GLU A 73 -0.47 7.04 10.35
CA GLU A 73 -1.01 6.48 11.59
C GLU A 73 -0.83 7.45 12.76
N GLU A 74 0.35 8.06 12.90
CA GLU A 74 0.63 9.10 13.90
C GLU A 74 -0.27 10.33 13.71
N MET A 75 -0.44 10.80 12.48
CA MET A 75 -1.32 11.92 12.17
C MET A 75 -2.79 11.62 12.47
N ILE A 76 -3.24 10.40 12.17
CA ILE A 76 -4.59 9.93 12.52
C ILE A 76 -4.75 9.86 14.04
N ALA A 77 -3.77 9.33 14.77
CA ALA A 77 -3.80 9.25 16.23
C ALA A 77 -3.87 10.64 16.87
N ARG A 78 -3.02 11.58 16.44
CA ARG A 78 -3.03 12.97 16.91
C ARG A 78 -4.34 13.67 16.61
N LYS A 79 -4.91 13.46 15.42
CA LYS A 79 -6.22 14.02 15.05
C LYS A 79 -7.33 13.45 15.94
N LYS A 80 -7.27 12.14 16.23
CA LYS A 80 -8.23 11.46 17.11
C LYS A 80 -8.15 12.00 18.54
N GLU A 81 -6.95 12.15 19.10
CA GLU A 81 -6.73 12.72 20.43
C GLU A 81 -7.27 14.15 20.53
N LYS A 82 -6.93 15.02 19.57
CA LYS A 82 -7.47 16.39 19.52
C LYS A 82 -8.99 16.41 19.42
N SER A 83 -9.58 15.55 18.60
CA SER A 83 -11.04 15.46 18.49
C SER A 83 -11.69 14.95 19.77
N ALA A 84 -11.03 14.05 20.50
CA ALA A 84 -11.51 13.56 21.79
C ALA A 84 -11.43 14.64 22.87
N ALA A 85 -10.33 15.41 22.91
CA ALA A 85 -10.17 16.54 23.84
C ALA A 85 -11.20 17.64 23.56
N GLN A 86 -11.39 18.02 22.30
CA GLN A 86 -12.41 19.00 21.91
C GLN A 86 -13.82 18.51 22.24
N LYS A 87 -14.10 17.22 22.04
CA LYS A 87 -15.38 16.62 22.41
C LYS A 87 -15.60 16.65 23.93
N ALA A 88 -14.58 16.30 24.72
CA ALA A 88 -14.66 16.33 26.18
C ALA A 88 -14.84 17.76 26.72
N GLU A 89 -14.15 18.74 26.13
CA GLU A 89 -14.33 20.16 26.47
C GLU A 89 -15.75 20.64 26.14
N TYR A 90 -16.30 20.27 24.98
CA TYR A 90 -17.68 20.59 24.62
C TYR A 90 -18.69 19.93 25.55
N GLU A 91 -18.49 18.65 25.91
CA GLU A 91 -19.34 17.93 26.86
C GLU A 91 -19.28 18.58 28.25
N ALA A 92 -18.09 18.90 28.76
CA ALA A 92 -17.94 19.60 30.05
C ALA A 92 -18.58 21.00 30.04
N ALA A 93 -18.44 21.75 28.95
CA ALA A 93 -19.09 23.06 28.80
C ALA A 93 -20.61 22.97 28.67
N ARG A 94 -21.13 21.86 28.14
CA ARG A 94 -22.57 21.59 28.11
C ARG A 94 -23.08 21.22 29.49
N ASP A 95 -22.42 20.30 30.17
CA ASP A 95 -22.83 19.83 31.50
C ASP A 95 -22.74 20.97 32.54
N ALA A 96 -21.74 21.86 32.44
CA ALA A 96 -21.66 23.06 33.30
C ALA A 96 -22.83 24.03 33.07
N LYS A 97 -23.31 24.18 31.83
CA LYS A 97 -24.50 24.98 31.52
C LYS A 97 -25.80 24.30 31.97
N GLU A 98 -25.83 22.98 31.97
CA GLU A 98 -26.97 22.19 32.42
C GLU A 98 -27.11 22.29 33.95
N ASP A 99 -26.01 22.15 34.70
CA ASP A 99 -25.93 22.34 36.16
C ASP A 99 -26.29 23.78 36.58
N GLU A 100 -25.83 24.80 35.83
CA GLU A 100 -26.18 26.20 36.05
C GLU A 100 -27.67 26.49 35.75
N SER A 101 -28.30 25.74 34.83
CA SER A 101 -29.74 25.84 34.56
C SER A 101 -30.61 25.03 35.53
N GLU A 102 -30.07 23.98 36.15
CA GLU A 102 -30.75 23.13 37.12
C GLU A 102 -30.84 23.80 38.51
N TYR A 103 -29.88 24.66 38.85
CA TYR A 103 -29.90 25.48 40.07
C TYR A 103 -30.78 26.75 39.99
N ASP A 104 -31.21 27.18 38.80
CA ASP A 104 -32.06 28.38 38.59
C ASP A 104 -33.57 28.05 38.64
N TYR A 105 -33.96 26.79 38.88
CA TYR A 105 -35.37 26.35 38.86
C TYR A 105 -36.01 26.17 40.25
N ASP A 106 -35.28 26.39 41.35
CA ASP A 106 -35.76 26.08 42.72
C ASP A 106 -35.75 27.29 43.68
N GLU A 107 -35.90 28.52 43.18
CA GLU A 107 -35.98 29.74 44.01
C GLU A 107 -37.23 30.64 43.79
N GLU A 108 -38.40 30.11 43.43
CA GLU A 108 -39.68 30.85 43.59
C GLU A 108 -40.90 29.99 43.99
#